data_AF-A0A5B9W3E7-F1
#
_entry.id   AF-A0A5B9W3E7-F1
#
_cell.length_a   1.000
_cell.length_b   1.000
_cell.length_c   1.000
_cell.angle_alpha   90.00
_cell.angle_beta   90.00
_cell.angle_gamma   90.00
#
_symmetry.space_group_name_H-M   'P 1'
#
loop_
_entity.id
_entity.type
_entity.pdbx_description
1 polymer ?
#
loop_
_entity_poly.entity_id
_entity_poly.type
_entity_poly.pdbx_seq_one_letter_code
_entity_poly.pdbx_strand_id
1 'polypeptide(L)'
;MKSPKVRRPLAERLKTSLEEAIQHARDEITLKVTVVELPDEPPEIDAPTLVAIRDQSRMSQAVFARLLNVSSKTVQSWEQGLRTPSHAARRLIQIYIQHPEAVCQTVGLPPVKLQGVTIEKEATGRHRIVVRGAGTVLKAKAPRPKPAR
;
A
#
# COMPACT_ATOMS: atom_id res chain seq x y z
N MET A 1 1.46 15.34 51.29
CA MET A 1 0.63 15.76 50.13
C MET A 1 1.51 16.50 49.14
N LYS A 2 1.62 16.07 47.87
CA LYS A 2 2.35 16.83 46.84
C LYS A 2 1.43 17.93 46.31
N SER A 3 1.80 19.19 46.52
CA SER A 3 1.07 20.36 46.02
C SER A 3 0.95 20.31 44.48
N PRO A 4 -0.18 20.76 43.90
CA PRO A 4 -0.37 20.73 42.46
C PRO A 4 0.63 21.67 41.78
N LYS A 5 1.45 21.16 40.86
CA LYS A 5 2.36 21.98 40.07
C LYS A 5 1.54 22.95 39.22
N VAL A 6 1.52 24.22 39.61
CA VAL A 6 0.94 25.31 38.81
C VAL A 6 1.73 25.37 37.50
N ARG A 7 1.06 25.10 36.39
CA ARG A 7 1.68 25.22 35.06
C ARG A 7 1.85 26.70 34.75
N ARG A 8 3.01 27.07 34.21
CA ARG A 8 3.23 28.43 33.67
C ARG A 8 2.11 28.80 32.70
N PRO A 9 1.78 30.10 32.58
CA PRO A 9 0.83 30.59 31.59
C PRO A 9 1.13 30.03 30.19
N LEU A 10 0.07 29.77 29.41
CA LEU A 10 0.20 29.17 28.07
C LEU A 10 1.14 29.99 27.17
N ALA A 11 1.00 31.32 27.19
CA ALA A 11 1.81 32.23 26.38
C ALA A 11 3.32 32.05 26.64
N GLU A 12 3.73 31.92 27.89
CA GLU A 12 5.14 31.71 28.25
C GLU A 12 5.65 30.36 27.76
N ARG A 13 4.86 29.30 27.91
CA ARG A 13 5.24 27.95 27.47
C ARG A 13 5.40 27.88 25.94
N LEU A 14 4.50 28.54 25.20
CA LEU A 14 4.58 28.64 23.75
C LEU A 14 5.83 29.41 23.33
N LYS A 15 6.10 30.56 23.97
CA LYS A 15 7.31 31.36 23.72
C LYS A 15 8.57 30.51 23.90
N THR A 16 8.71 29.82 25.03
CA THR A 16 9.86 28.95 25.30
C THR A 16 9.98 27.83 24.26
N SER A 17 8.88 27.15 23.89
CA SER A 17 8.94 26.07 22.90
C SER A 17 9.35 26.55 21.50
N LEU A 18 9.01 27.78 21.12
CA LEU A 18 9.41 28.38 19.85
C LEU A 18 10.87 28.80 19.85
N GLU A 19 11.36 29.35 20.97
CA GLU A 19 12.78 29.66 21.17
C GLU A 19 13.63 28.39 21.09
N GLU A 20 13.22 27.32 21.76
CA GLU A 20 13.84 26.00 21.69
C GLU A 20 13.81 25.44 20.25
N ALA A 21 12.71 25.61 19.50
CA ALA A 21 12.64 25.17 18.10
C ALA A 21 13.63 25.93 17.20
N ILE A 22 13.84 27.23 17.43
CA ILE A 22 14.83 28.03 16.69
C ILE A 22 16.26 27.58 17.02
N GLN A 23 16.56 27.38 18.30
CA GLN A 23 17.87 26.87 18.74
C GLN A 23 18.16 25.48 18.14
N HIS A 24 17.14 24.60 18.11
CA HIS A 24 17.25 23.29 17.47
C HIS A 24 17.51 23.39 15.97
N ALA A 25 16.83 24.31 15.27
CA ALA A 25 17.06 24.53 13.84
C ALA A 25 18.45 25.10 13.52
N ARG A 26 19.16 25.65 14.51
CA ARG A 26 20.55 26.12 14.43
C ARG A 26 21.56 25.12 14.97
N ASP A 27 21.13 23.90 15.28
CA ASP A 27 21.95 22.85 15.90
C ASP A 27 22.54 23.24 17.27
N GLU A 28 21.97 24.24 17.95
CA GLU A 28 22.43 24.74 19.26
C GLU A 28 21.94 23.86 20.41
N ILE A 29 20.78 23.21 20.24
CA ILE A 29 20.21 22.26 21.18
C ILE A 29 19.68 21.03 20.44
N THR A 30 19.55 19.90 21.15
CA THR A 30 18.89 18.70 20.63
C THR A 30 17.50 18.55 21.23
N LEU A 31 16.48 18.42 20.38
CA LEU A 31 15.11 18.10 20.77
C LEU A 31 14.82 16.64 20.42
N LYS A 32 13.73 16.09 20.99
CA LYS A 32 13.25 14.77 20.57
C LYS A 32 12.76 14.85 19.13
N VAL A 33 13.58 14.41 18.19
CA VAL A 33 13.22 14.27 16.78
C VAL A 33 12.74 12.85 16.51
N THR A 34 11.66 12.71 15.73
CA THR A 34 11.23 11.43 15.18
C THR A 34 11.26 11.57 13.67
N VAL A 35 12.26 10.96 13.05
CA VAL A 35 12.34 10.87 11.59
C VAL A 35 11.42 9.74 11.15
N VAL A 36 10.48 10.05 10.26
CA VAL A 36 9.54 9.07 9.69
C VAL A 36 9.74 9.04 8.18
N GLU A 37 10.05 7.86 7.66
CA GLU A 37 10.04 7.63 6.22
C GLU A 37 8.59 7.55 5.73
N LEU A 38 8.25 8.32 4.70
CA LEU A 38 6.93 8.26 4.09
C LEU A 38 6.80 6.95 3.29
N PRO A 39 5.64 6.29 3.32
CA PRO A 39 5.44 5.06 2.58
C PRO A 39 5.47 5.31 1.07
N ASP A 40 6.15 4.42 0.35
CA ASP A 40 6.17 4.39 -1.12
C ASP A 40 4.75 4.21 -1.70
N GLU A 41 4.57 4.61 -2.96
CA GLU A 41 3.33 4.36 -3.71
C GLU A 41 3.02 2.85 -3.80
N PRO A 42 1.72 2.45 -3.83
CA PRO A 42 1.37 1.04 -3.97
C PRO A 42 1.89 0.47 -5.30
N PRO A 43 2.30 -0.80 -5.33
CA PRO A 43 2.88 -1.41 -6.52
C PRO A 43 1.93 -1.35 -7.72
N GLU A 44 2.49 -1.21 -8.91
CA GLU A 44 1.73 -1.40 -10.14
C GLU A 44 1.31 -2.86 -10.27
N ILE A 45 0.10 -3.06 -10.78
CA ILE A 45 -0.53 -4.37 -10.92
C ILE A 45 -1.02 -4.48 -12.36
N ASP A 46 -0.38 -5.36 -13.11
CA ASP A 46 -0.82 -5.68 -14.46
C ASP A 46 -1.92 -6.75 -14.45
N ALA A 47 -2.59 -6.87 -15.60
CA ALA A 47 -3.71 -7.78 -15.79
C ALA A 47 -3.32 -9.26 -15.51
N PRO A 48 -2.22 -9.81 -16.07
CA PRO A 48 -1.81 -11.18 -15.80
C PRO A 48 -1.52 -11.45 -14.32
N THR A 49 -0.87 -10.50 -13.64
CA THR A 49 -0.56 -10.64 -12.21
C THR A 49 -1.84 -10.68 -11.38
N LEU A 50 -2.81 -9.82 -11.69
CA LEU A 50 -4.09 -9.82 -10.98
C LEU A 50 -4.85 -11.14 -11.15
N VAL A 51 -4.87 -11.69 -12.36
CA VAL A 51 -5.46 -13.01 -12.66
C VAL A 51 -4.76 -14.10 -11.83
N ALA A 52 -3.43 -14.11 -11.82
CA ALA A 52 -2.65 -15.11 -11.09
C ALA A 52 -2.92 -15.06 -9.57
N ILE A 53 -3.01 -13.86 -8.99
CA ILE A 53 -3.37 -13.69 -7.56
C ILE A 53 -4.76 -14.26 -7.28
N ARG A 54 -5.75 -13.94 -8.11
CA ARG A 54 -7.12 -14.44 -7.95
C ARG A 54 -7.18 -15.97 -8.09
N ASP A 55 -6.49 -16.54 -9.07
CA ASP A 55 -6.48 -17.97 -9.33
C ASP A 55 -5.79 -18.76 -8.20
N GLN A 56 -4.65 -18.27 -7.69
CA GLN A 56 -4.01 -18.85 -6.49
C GLN A 56 -4.93 -18.81 -5.27
N SER A 57 -5.78 -17.79 -5.18
CA SER A 57 -6.78 -17.65 -4.12
C SER A 57 -7.96 -18.60 -4.26
N ARG A 58 -8.07 -19.34 -5.38
CA ARG A 58 -9.22 -20.20 -5.74
C ARG A 58 -10.56 -19.46 -5.71
N MET A 59 -10.54 -18.17 -6.05
CA MET A 59 -11.74 -17.33 -6.07
C MET A 59 -12.25 -17.11 -7.49
N SER A 60 -13.57 -17.13 -7.66
CA SER A 60 -14.19 -16.59 -8.88
C SER A 60 -14.01 -15.08 -8.94
N GLN A 61 -14.13 -14.48 -10.13
CA GLN A 61 -14.09 -13.01 -10.29
C GLN A 61 -15.11 -12.31 -9.39
N ALA A 62 -16.30 -12.89 -9.21
CA ALA A 62 -17.34 -12.32 -8.36
C ALA A 62 -16.95 -12.35 -6.87
N VAL A 63 -16.38 -13.45 -6.37
CA VAL A 63 -15.92 -13.55 -4.98
C VAL A 63 -14.77 -12.59 -4.73
N PHE A 64 -13.81 -12.54 -5.65
CA PHE A 64 -12.66 -11.63 -5.55
C PHE A 64 -13.07 -10.16 -5.64
N ALA A 65 -14.07 -9.83 -6.47
CA ALA A 65 -14.64 -8.48 -6.52
C ALA A 65 -15.30 -8.07 -5.20
N ARG A 66 -16.04 -8.98 -4.55
CA ARG A 66 -16.64 -8.73 -3.23
C ARG A 66 -15.57 -8.56 -2.15
N LEU A 67 -14.50 -9.36 -2.17
CA LEU A 67 -13.34 -9.21 -1.29
C LEU A 67 -12.73 -7.80 -1.40
N LEU A 68 -12.55 -7.31 -2.63
CA LEU A 68 -11.98 -5.99 -2.91
C LEU A 68 -12.99 -4.83 -2.84
N ASN A 69 -14.24 -5.12 -2.49
CA ASN A 69 -15.36 -4.17 -2.45
C ASN A 69 -15.53 -3.35 -3.76
N VAL A 70 -15.52 -4.05 -4.89
CA VAL A 70 -15.77 -3.48 -6.23
C VAL A 70 -16.75 -4.34 -7.02
N SER A 71 -17.24 -3.84 -8.16
CA SER A 71 -18.10 -4.64 -9.03
C SER A 71 -17.31 -5.76 -9.74
N SER A 72 -17.97 -6.88 -10.05
CA SER A 72 -17.36 -7.94 -10.87
C SER A 72 -16.89 -7.43 -12.23
N LYS A 73 -17.62 -6.46 -12.82
CA LYS A 73 -17.24 -5.79 -14.07
C LYS A 73 -15.94 -5.00 -13.95
N THR A 74 -15.68 -4.42 -12.77
CA THR A 74 -14.44 -3.72 -12.47
C THR A 74 -13.26 -4.69 -12.47
N VAL A 75 -13.37 -5.81 -11.75
CA VAL A 75 -12.32 -6.86 -11.75
C VAL A 75 -12.11 -7.41 -13.15
N GLN A 76 -13.18 -7.73 -13.88
CA GLN A 76 -13.09 -8.19 -15.27
C GLN A 76 -12.34 -7.18 -16.16
N SER A 77 -12.67 -5.90 -16.06
CA SER A 77 -12.00 -4.83 -16.82
C SER A 77 -10.51 -4.70 -16.46
N TRP A 78 -10.13 -4.97 -15.22
CA TRP A 78 -8.73 -4.98 -14.78
C TRP A 78 -7.98 -6.20 -15.29
N GLU A 79 -8.57 -7.40 -15.17
CA GLU A 79 -8.00 -8.66 -15.66
C GLU A 79 -7.88 -8.72 -17.19
N GLN A 80 -8.68 -7.93 -17.92
CA GLN A 80 -8.56 -7.76 -19.38
C GLN A 80 -7.57 -6.66 -19.79
N GLY A 81 -7.05 -5.87 -18.83
CA GLY A 81 -6.16 -4.75 -19.10
C GLY A 81 -6.84 -3.54 -19.76
N LEU A 82 -8.18 -3.47 -19.77
CA LEU A 82 -8.94 -2.33 -20.29
C LEU A 82 -8.85 -1.11 -19.37
N ARG A 83 -8.73 -1.36 -18.06
CA ARG A 83 -8.52 -0.36 -17.02
C ARG A 83 -7.49 -0.87 -16.03
N THR A 84 -6.90 0.02 -15.25
CA THR A 84 -6.00 -0.35 -14.15
C THR A 84 -6.67 -0.08 -12.80
N PRO A 85 -6.31 -0.82 -11.73
CA PRO A 85 -6.81 -0.53 -10.39
C PRO A 85 -6.39 0.86 -9.94
N SER A 86 -7.27 1.55 -9.20
CA SER A 86 -6.97 2.83 -8.56
C SER A 86 -5.89 2.66 -7.48
N HIS A 87 -5.23 3.74 -7.06
CA HIS A 87 -4.22 3.68 -5.99
C HIS A 87 -4.74 2.99 -4.71
N ALA A 88 -5.98 3.29 -4.29
CA ALA A 88 -6.60 2.63 -3.15
C ALA A 88 -6.80 1.12 -3.39
N ALA A 89 -7.27 0.73 -4.57
CA ALA A 89 -7.43 -0.68 -4.92
C ALA A 89 -6.08 -1.41 -5.00
N ARG A 90 -5.03 -0.79 -5.56
CA ARG A 90 -3.67 -1.35 -5.57
C ARG A 90 -3.14 -1.54 -4.16
N ARG A 91 -3.36 -0.58 -3.26
CA ARG A 91 -2.99 -0.71 -1.84
C ARG A 91 -3.75 -1.84 -1.16
N LEU A 92 -5.04 -2.01 -1.43
CA LEU A 92 -5.81 -3.13 -0.87
C LEU A 92 -5.30 -4.48 -1.41
N ILE A 93 -5.00 -4.57 -2.71
CA ILE A 93 -4.42 -5.78 -3.30
C ILE A 93 -3.02 -6.05 -2.71
N GLN A 94 -2.21 -5.03 -2.47
CA GLN A 94 -0.92 -5.15 -1.76
C GLN A 94 -1.11 -5.74 -0.36
N ILE A 95 -2.05 -5.20 0.42
CA ILE A 95 -2.36 -5.70 1.77
C ILE A 95 -2.83 -7.16 1.68
N TYR A 96 -3.69 -7.49 0.72
CA TYR A 96 -4.15 -8.85 0.47
C TYR A 96 -3.00 -9.82 0.15
N ILE A 97 -2.03 -9.39 -0.65
CA ILE A 97 -0.85 -10.22 -0.98
C ILE A 97 -0.01 -10.51 0.26
N GLN A 98 0.22 -9.49 1.10
CA GLN A 98 1.05 -9.61 2.29
C GLN A 98 0.35 -10.35 3.43
N HIS A 99 -0.96 -10.18 3.57
CA HIS A 99 -1.76 -10.71 4.66
C HIS A 99 -3.11 -11.28 4.17
N PRO A 100 -3.10 -12.32 3.31
CA PRO A 100 -4.33 -12.84 2.70
C PRO A 100 -5.30 -13.38 3.75
N GLU A 101 -4.80 -14.05 4.79
CA GLU A 101 -5.61 -14.60 5.89
C GLU A 101 -6.37 -13.49 6.65
N ALA A 102 -5.73 -12.36 6.94
CA ALA A 102 -6.35 -11.26 7.68
C ALA A 102 -7.45 -10.58 6.88
N VAL A 103 -7.22 -10.35 5.58
CA VAL A 103 -8.22 -9.74 4.69
C VAL A 103 -9.41 -10.68 4.50
N CYS A 104 -9.17 -11.97 4.26
CA CYS A 104 -10.24 -12.97 4.17
C CYS A 104 -11.06 -13.05 5.46
N GLN A 105 -10.41 -13.12 6.61
CA GLN A 105 -11.07 -13.19 7.91
C GLN A 105 -11.97 -11.96 8.16
N THR A 106 -11.52 -10.78 7.76
CA THR A 106 -12.27 -9.52 7.93
C THR A 106 -13.63 -9.54 7.22
N VAL A 107 -13.76 -10.31 6.14
CA VAL A 107 -14.98 -10.42 5.33
C VAL A 107 -15.69 -11.77 5.47
N GLY A 108 -15.27 -12.61 6.44
CA GLY A 108 -15.88 -13.92 6.69
C GLY A 108 -15.56 -14.99 5.64
N LEU A 109 -14.48 -14.82 4.87
CA LEU A 109 -13.98 -15.84 3.95
C LEU A 109 -12.98 -16.78 4.64
N PRO A 110 -12.85 -18.03 4.17
CA PRO A 110 -11.86 -18.95 4.70
C PRO A 110 -10.43 -18.42 4.48
N PRO A 111 -9.46 -18.80 5.34
CA PRO A 111 -8.09 -18.37 5.19
C PRO A 111 -7.48 -18.91 3.89
N VAL A 112 -6.70 -18.05 3.22
CA VAL A 112 -6.03 -18.35 1.94
C VAL A 112 -4.53 -18.15 2.12
N LYS A 113 -3.73 -19.02 1.49
CA LYS A 113 -2.27 -18.88 1.43
C LYS A 113 -1.82 -18.67 0.00
N LEU A 114 -1.23 -17.52 -0.27
CA LEU A 114 -0.60 -17.22 -1.55
C LEU A 114 0.84 -17.75 -1.55
N GLN A 115 1.29 -18.31 -2.68
CA GLN A 115 2.61 -18.92 -2.79
C GLN A 115 3.40 -18.27 -3.92
N GLY A 116 4.62 -17.83 -3.60
CA GLY A 116 5.53 -17.25 -4.58
C GLY A 116 5.12 -15.86 -5.09
N VAL A 117 4.20 -15.16 -4.42
CA VAL A 117 3.88 -13.76 -4.74
C VAL A 117 4.81 -12.85 -3.95
N THR A 118 5.68 -12.11 -4.63
CA THR A 118 6.64 -11.17 -4.05
C THR A 118 6.38 -9.75 -4.56
N ILE A 119 6.75 -8.75 -3.77
CA ILE A 119 6.77 -7.35 -4.20
C ILE A 119 8.23 -6.98 -4.39
N GLU A 120 8.61 -6.63 -5.61
CA GLU A 120 9.99 -6.31 -5.98
C GLU A 120 10.10 -4.80 -6.29
N LYS A 121 11.17 -4.17 -5.78
CA LYS A 121 11.58 -2.82 -6.15
C LYS A 121 12.27 -2.88 -7.52
N GLU A 122 11.75 -2.15 -8.50
CA GLU A 122 12.41 -1.93 -9.79
C GLU A 122 13.53 -0.89 -9.66
N ALA A 123 14.50 -0.93 -10.58
CA ALA A 123 15.61 0.02 -10.62
C ALA A 123 15.18 1.49 -10.78
N THR A 124 13.95 1.73 -11.23
CA THR A 124 13.33 3.06 -11.37
C THR A 124 12.74 3.60 -10.05
N GLY A 125 12.82 2.83 -8.95
CA GLY A 125 12.20 3.15 -7.66
C GLY A 125 10.73 2.72 -7.56
N ARG A 126 10.13 2.22 -8.65
CA ARG A 126 8.75 1.72 -8.66
C ARG A 126 8.65 0.33 -8.06
N HIS A 127 7.51 0.01 -7.46
CA HIS A 127 7.24 -1.35 -6.97
C HIS A 127 6.38 -2.08 -7.98
N ARG A 128 6.69 -3.35 -8.21
CA ARG A 128 5.83 -4.26 -8.98
C ARG A 128 5.59 -5.54 -8.20
N ILE A 129 4.44 -6.15 -8.44
CA ILE A 129 4.16 -7.50 -7.92
C ILE A 129 4.70 -8.52 -8.92
N VAL A 130 5.43 -9.50 -8.41
CA VAL A 130 5.96 -10.63 -9.17
C VAL A 130 5.37 -11.90 -8.62
N VAL A 131 4.75 -12.71 -9.48
CA VAL A 131 4.24 -14.03 -9.12
C VAL A 131 5.19 -15.08 -9.68
N ARG A 132 5.91 -15.79 -8.81
CA ARG A 132 6.82 -16.89 -9.16
C ARG A 132 6.16 -18.23 -8.82
N GLY A 133 5.74 -18.98 -9.83
CA GLY A 133 5.18 -20.33 -9.68
C GLY A 133 5.07 -21.05 -11.03
N ALA A 134 5.42 -22.35 -11.05
CA ALA A 134 5.63 -23.25 -12.21
C ALA A 134 4.84 -22.92 -13.49
N GLY A 135 5.55 -22.43 -14.51
CA GLY A 135 5.02 -22.25 -15.87
C GLY A 135 4.87 -20.80 -16.29
N THR A 136 5.88 -20.32 -17.01
CA THR A 136 5.90 -19.06 -17.78
C THR A 136 6.10 -17.78 -16.97
N VAL A 137 7.36 -17.34 -16.92
CA VAL A 137 7.73 -15.95 -16.66
C VAL A 137 7.15 -15.10 -17.79
N LEU A 138 5.92 -14.60 -17.62
CA LEU A 138 5.38 -13.58 -18.50
C LEU A 138 6.05 -12.26 -18.13
N LYS A 139 7.11 -11.92 -18.87
CA LYS A 139 7.70 -10.58 -18.86
C LYS A 139 6.58 -9.58 -19.16
N ALA A 140 6.42 -8.59 -18.28
CA ALA A 140 5.53 -7.46 -18.48
C ALA A 140 5.78 -6.86 -19.88
N LYS A 141 4.74 -6.87 -20.73
CA LYS A 141 4.78 -6.23 -22.05
C LYS A 141 4.56 -4.73 -21.84
N ALA A 142 5.47 -3.92 -22.40
CA ALA A 142 5.46 -2.46 -22.32
C ALA A 142 4.06 -1.86 -22.61
N PRO A 143 3.68 -0.74 -21.95
CA PRO A 143 2.39 -0.10 -22.15
C PRO A 143 2.21 0.30 -23.61
N ARG A 144 1.07 -0.06 -24.21
CA ARG A 144 0.73 0.31 -25.59
C ARG A 144 0.68 1.85 -25.69
N PRO A 145 1.24 2.44 -26.77
CA PRO A 145 1.14 3.88 -26.98
C PRO A 145 -0.34 4.27 -27.18
N LYS A 146 -0.75 5.37 -26.54
CA LYS A 146 -2.09 5.94 -26.71
C LYS A 146 -2.32 6.29 -28.19
N PRO A 147 -3.51 6.05 -28.75
CA PRO A 147 -3.80 6.45 -30.12
C PRO A 147 -3.70 7.97 -30.24
N ALA A 148 -2.97 8.42 -31.26
CA ALA A 148 -2.92 9.82 -31.66
C ALA A 148 -4.34 10.27 -32.06
N ARG A 149 -4.69 11.48 -31.65
CA ARG A 149 -5.98 12.12 -31.92
C ARG A 149 -5.97 12.77 -33.30
#